data_AF-A0A2H5ZBB5-F1
#
_entry.id   AF-A0A2H5ZBB5-F1
#
_cell.length_a   1.000
_cell.length_b   1.000
_cell.length_c   1.000
_cell.angle_alpha   90.00
_cell.angle_beta   90.00
_cell.angle_gamma   90.00
#
_symmetry.space_group_name_H-M   'P 1'
#
loop_
_entity.id
_entity.type
_entity.pdbx_description
1 polymer ?
#
loop_
_entity_poly.entity_id
_entity_poly.type
_entity_poly.pdbx_seq_one_letter_code
_entity_poly.pdbx_strand_id
1 'polypeptide(L)'
;MNGDVGGLEGLVQRVLRRAVGAVHPAELLADAEARVREQVREGVAPNRIRIVLATDDFLRLAPDLPAFERELRTLLAERARREGWRFLAPLDVEVVADPDVAVGVPRVSADVRLGATTPPLGEGFPTRALRRPGRPWWVRVEGGERMPIAFLPFRIGRAKENDLVLPGLLVSRRHAEILDDGRGGAILRDLGSRNGILVAGERVDHVPLRPGLAVQIGEFTLHFGTDE
;
A
#
# COMPACT_ATOMS: atom_id res chain seq x y z
N MET A 1 -30.63 -13.02 14.63
CA MET A 1 -29.21 -13.20 14.30
C MET A 1 -28.46 -12.04 14.94
N ASN A 2 -27.87 -12.29 16.11
CA ASN A 2 -27.20 -11.27 16.92
C ASN A 2 -25.90 -10.85 16.22
N GLY A 3 -25.87 -9.60 15.76
CA GLY A 3 -24.69 -8.97 15.21
C GLY A 3 -23.61 -8.80 16.27
N ASP A 4 -22.38 -8.93 15.82
CA ASP A 4 -21.14 -8.98 16.58
C ASP A 4 -20.81 -7.63 17.25
N VAL A 5 -21.51 -7.32 18.35
CA VAL A 5 -21.28 -6.09 19.16
C VAL A 5 -19.93 -6.14 19.91
N GLY A 6 -19.13 -7.19 19.75
CA GLY A 6 -17.88 -7.43 20.50
C GLY A 6 -16.58 -7.12 19.74
N GLY A 7 -16.64 -6.83 18.44
CA GLY A 7 -15.45 -6.66 17.60
C GLY A 7 -14.61 -5.44 17.95
N LEU A 8 -15.24 -4.26 17.98
CA LEU A 8 -14.58 -2.97 18.16
C LEU A 8 -14.17 -2.72 19.62
N GLU A 9 -15.04 -2.99 20.58
CA GLU A 9 -14.68 -2.91 22.01
C GLU A 9 -13.57 -3.91 22.35
N GLY A 10 -13.62 -5.11 21.80
CA GLY A 10 -12.56 -6.11 21.95
C GLY A 10 -11.24 -5.68 21.33
N LEU A 11 -11.26 -5.02 20.16
CA LEU A 11 -10.07 -4.47 19.52
C LEU A 11 -9.52 -3.27 20.28
N VAL A 12 -10.38 -2.34 20.69
CA VAL A 12 -10.01 -1.18 21.51
C VAL A 12 -9.42 -1.64 22.84
N GLN A 13 -10.01 -2.62 23.52
CA GLN A 13 -9.47 -3.19 24.77
C GLN A 13 -8.13 -3.91 24.56
N ARG A 14 -7.96 -4.68 23.47
CA ARG A 14 -6.68 -5.35 23.15
C ARG A 14 -5.58 -4.36 22.80
N VAL A 15 -5.92 -3.34 21.99
CA VAL A 15 -4.99 -2.29 21.61
C VAL A 15 -4.68 -1.42 22.82
N LEU A 16 -5.65 -0.96 23.61
CA LEU A 16 -5.44 -0.21 24.86
C LEU A 16 -4.51 -0.93 25.85
N ARG A 17 -4.61 -2.26 25.95
CA ARG A 17 -3.72 -3.06 26.82
C ARG A 17 -2.26 -3.10 26.34
N ARG A 18 -2.00 -2.86 25.05
CA ARG A 18 -0.64 -2.81 24.44
C ARG A 18 -0.18 -1.40 24.11
N ALA A 19 -1.12 -0.49 23.89
CA ALA A 19 -0.94 0.91 23.56
C ALA A 19 -0.81 1.70 24.86
N VAL A 20 0.34 1.52 25.51
CA VAL A 20 0.90 2.62 26.28
C VAL A 20 1.51 3.55 25.21
N GLY A 21 0.71 4.43 24.62
CA GLY A 21 1.12 5.26 23.49
C GLY A 21 0.18 6.44 23.24
N ALA A 22 0.65 7.42 22.48
CA ALA A 22 0.04 8.75 22.35
C ALA A 22 -1.12 8.82 21.35
N VAL A 23 -1.33 7.79 20.52
CA VAL A 23 -2.40 7.74 19.51
C VAL A 23 -3.43 6.68 19.86
N HIS A 24 -4.69 7.09 20.03
CA HIS A 24 -5.77 6.18 20.39
C HIS A 24 -6.56 5.71 19.13
N PRO A 25 -6.84 4.40 18.95
CA PRO A 25 -7.55 3.90 17.76
C PRO A 25 -8.93 4.53 17.54
N ALA A 26 -9.66 4.83 18.63
CA ALA A 26 -10.96 5.49 18.53
C ALA A 26 -10.85 6.94 18.03
N GLU A 27 -9.75 7.64 18.30
CA GLU A 27 -9.50 8.98 17.77
C GLU A 27 -9.21 8.92 16.27
N LEU A 28 -8.38 7.96 15.84
CA LEU A 28 -8.12 7.70 14.42
C LEU A 28 -9.39 7.39 13.63
N LEU A 29 -10.29 6.61 14.24
CA LEU A 29 -11.59 6.28 13.68
C LEU A 29 -12.44 7.55 13.48
N ALA A 30 -12.57 8.36 14.53
CA ALA A 30 -13.35 9.60 14.51
C ALA A 30 -12.79 10.60 13.49
N ASP A 31 -11.47 10.73 13.40
CA ASP A 31 -10.80 11.58 12.43
C ASP A 31 -11.02 11.10 10.99
N ALA A 32 -10.91 9.80 10.74
CA ALA A 32 -11.18 9.22 9.42
C ALA A 32 -12.63 9.46 8.98
N GLU A 33 -13.60 9.24 9.87
CA GLU A 33 -15.01 9.56 9.62
C GLU A 33 -15.22 11.03 9.26
N ALA A 34 -14.60 11.94 10.02
CA ALA A 34 -14.70 13.38 9.78
C ALA A 34 -14.15 13.75 8.40
N ARG A 35 -12.96 13.25 8.04
CA ARG A 35 -12.34 13.51 6.73
C ARG A 35 -13.17 13.00 5.56
N VAL A 36 -13.77 11.82 5.69
CA VAL A 36 -14.68 11.28 4.66
C VAL A 36 -15.87 12.21 4.46
N ARG A 37 -16.55 12.56 5.57
CA ARG A 37 -17.74 13.41 5.54
C ARG A 37 -17.46 14.76 4.88
N GLU A 38 -16.37 15.41 5.26
CA GLU A 38 -15.96 16.73 4.74
C GLU A 38 -15.75 16.72 3.22
N GLN A 39 -15.33 15.59 2.65
CA GLN A 39 -15.03 15.43 1.23
C GLN A 39 -16.17 14.82 0.41
N VAL A 40 -17.31 14.49 1.02
CA VAL A 40 -18.47 14.03 0.25
C VAL A 40 -18.95 15.14 -0.69
N ARG A 41 -19.13 14.82 -1.97
CA ARG A 41 -19.63 15.73 -3.00
C ARG A 41 -20.68 14.99 -3.82
N GLU A 42 -21.88 15.57 -3.95
CA GLU A 42 -22.99 14.99 -4.73
C GLU A 42 -23.32 13.53 -4.31
N GLY A 43 -23.23 13.25 -3.00
CA GLY A 43 -23.45 11.91 -2.45
C GLY A 43 -22.33 10.90 -2.77
N VAL A 44 -21.24 11.32 -3.41
CA VAL A 44 -20.04 10.50 -3.63
C VAL A 44 -19.06 10.73 -2.49
N ALA A 45 -18.68 9.65 -1.80
CA ALA A 45 -17.66 9.64 -0.76
C ALA A 45 -16.28 9.23 -1.32
N PRO A 46 -15.18 9.75 -0.74
CA PRO A 46 -13.83 9.27 -1.04
C PRO A 46 -13.71 7.80 -0.68
N ASN A 47 -13.01 7.04 -1.51
CA ASN A 47 -12.84 5.61 -1.36
C ASN A 47 -11.41 5.22 -0.94
N ARG A 48 -10.54 6.18 -0.65
CA ARG A 48 -9.22 5.93 -0.05
C ARG A 48 -9.07 6.70 1.24
N ILE A 49 -8.69 6.00 2.30
CA ILE A 49 -8.34 6.56 3.61
C ILE A 49 -6.87 6.25 3.86
N ARG A 50 -6.08 7.29 4.14
CA ARG A 50 -4.68 7.14 4.51
C ARG A 50 -4.44 7.74 5.89
N ILE A 51 -4.03 6.89 6.82
CA ILE A 51 -3.64 7.25 8.19
C ILE A 51 -2.12 7.16 8.27
N VAL A 52 -1.46 8.29 8.45
CA VAL A 52 -0.01 8.37 8.59
C VAL A 52 0.33 8.55 10.06
N LEU A 53 1.10 7.63 10.61
CA LEU A 53 1.53 7.61 12.00
C LEU A 53 3.05 7.82 12.08
N ALA A 54 3.53 8.33 13.20
CA ALA A 54 4.94 8.24 13.52
C ALA A 54 5.39 6.77 13.53
N THR A 55 6.66 6.51 13.21
CA THR A 55 7.21 5.14 13.17
C THR A 55 6.93 4.36 14.45
N ASP A 56 7.09 4.99 15.61
CA ASP A 56 6.89 4.33 16.92
C ASP A 56 5.41 3.99 17.18
N ASP A 57 4.48 4.89 16.85
CA ASP A 57 3.05 4.66 17.00
C ASP A 57 2.57 3.58 16.02
N PHE A 58 3.07 3.61 14.79
CA PHE A 58 2.81 2.57 13.80
C PHE A 58 3.27 1.20 14.29
N LEU A 59 4.50 1.09 14.82
CA LEU A 59 5.03 -0.19 15.31
C LEU A 59 4.22 -0.74 16.49
N ARG A 60 3.68 0.13 17.35
CA ARG A 60 2.78 -0.26 18.45
C ARG A 60 1.44 -0.78 17.93
N LEU A 61 0.90 -0.15 16.89
CA LEU A 61 -0.37 -0.55 16.26
C LEU A 61 -0.21 -1.74 15.30
N ALA A 62 0.98 -1.95 14.74
CA ALA A 62 1.27 -2.91 13.67
C ALA A 62 0.72 -4.32 13.89
N PRO A 63 0.78 -4.92 15.09
CA PRO A 63 0.22 -6.25 15.34
C PRO A 63 -1.31 -6.34 15.13
N ASP A 64 -2.02 -5.24 15.36
CA ASP A 64 -3.48 -5.16 15.34
C ASP A 64 -4.02 -4.46 14.07
N LEU A 65 -3.13 -3.94 13.21
CA LEU A 65 -3.47 -3.22 11.98
C LEU A 65 -4.48 -3.93 11.08
N PRO A 66 -4.32 -5.22 10.72
CA PRO A 66 -5.28 -5.87 9.81
C PRO A 66 -6.71 -5.90 10.35
N ALA A 67 -6.85 -6.04 11.67
CA ALA A 67 -8.15 -6.02 12.33
C ALA A 67 -8.70 -4.59 12.43
N PHE A 68 -7.84 -3.62 12.76
CA PHE A 68 -8.20 -2.19 12.79
C PHE A 68 -8.66 -1.67 11.43
N GLU A 69 -7.92 -1.94 10.35
CA GLU A 69 -8.28 -1.52 8.99
C GLU A 69 -9.60 -2.15 8.53
N ARG A 70 -9.82 -3.43 8.87
CA ARG A 70 -11.10 -4.11 8.58
C ARG A 70 -12.24 -3.45 9.30
N GLU A 71 -12.06 -3.11 10.57
CA GLU A 71 -13.08 -2.43 11.37
C GLU A 71 -13.40 -1.04 10.82
N LEU A 72 -12.39 -0.24 10.48
CA LEU A 72 -12.54 1.07 9.86
C LEU A 72 -13.35 0.95 8.54
N ARG A 73 -13.01 -0.04 7.70
CA ARG A 73 -13.74 -0.31 6.45
C ARG A 73 -15.21 -0.62 6.70
N THR A 74 -15.50 -1.49 7.68
CA THR A 74 -16.87 -1.86 8.04
C THR A 74 -17.66 -0.64 8.49
N LEU A 75 -17.15 0.12 9.44
CA LEU A 75 -17.85 1.28 10.00
C LEU A 75 -18.09 2.38 8.97
N LEU A 76 -17.09 2.72 8.15
CA LEU A 76 -17.24 3.71 7.09
C LEU A 76 -18.25 3.27 6.03
N ALA A 77 -18.28 1.97 5.70
CA ALA A 77 -19.27 1.42 4.78
C ALA A 77 -20.69 1.47 5.37
N GLU A 78 -20.87 1.13 6.64
CA GLU A 78 -22.15 1.25 7.34
C GLU A 78 -22.63 2.69 7.45
N ARG A 79 -21.71 3.62 7.75
CA ARG A 79 -21.99 5.05 7.79
C ARG A 79 -22.43 5.57 6.43
N ALA A 80 -21.69 5.26 5.37
CA ALA A 80 -22.05 5.65 4.01
C ALA A 80 -23.47 5.18 3.64
N ARG A 81 -23.84 3.95 3.98
CA ARG A 81 -25.21 3.43 3.77
C ARG A 81 -26.26 4.23 4.53
N ARG A 82 -26.00 4.58 5.79
CA ARG A 82 -26.93 5.34 6.64
C ARG A 82 -27.14 6.77 6.16
N GLU A 83 -26.07 7.41 5.70
CA GLU A 83 -26.05 8.81 5.24
C GLU A 83 -26.36 8.95 3.74
N GLY A 84 -26.56 7.84 3.02
CA GLY A 84 -26.89 7.82 1.59
C GLY A 84 -25.71 8.10 0.66
N TRP A 85 -24.47 7.96 1.13
CA TRP A 85 -23.27 8.12 0.31
C TRP A 85 -22.95 6.86 -0.47
N ARG A 86 -22.28 7.02 -1.61
CA ARG A 86 -21.73 5.93 -2.42
C ARG A 86 -20.22 6.10 -2.61
N PHE A 87 -19.52 4.98 -2.66
CA PHE A 87 -18.12 4.94 -3.11
C PHE A 87 -18.09 4.55 -4.59
N LEU A 88 -17.30 5.24 -5.41
CA LEU A 88 -17.17 4.94 -6.85
C LEU A 88 -16.22 3.76 -7.13
N ALA A 89 -15.46 3.35 -6.13
CA ALA A 89 -14.58 2.19 -6.15
C ALA A 89 -14.52 1.61 -4.73
N PRO A 90 -13.94 0.41 -4.53
CA PRO A 90 -13.84 -0.20 -3.21
C PRO A 90 -13.14 0.72 -2.21
N LEU A 91 -13.64 0.70 -0.97
CA LEU A 91 -13.06 1.46 0.14
C LEU A 91 -11.72 0.83 0.53
N ASP A 92 -10.65 1.55 0.24
CA ASP A 92 -9.28 1.26 0.59
C ASP A 92 -8.90 2.02 1.86
N VAL A 93 -8.27 1.32 2.80
CA VAL A 93 -7.82 1.88 4.07
C VAL A 93 -6.38 1.45 4.26
N GLU A 94 -5.52 2.44 4.40
CA GLU A 94 -4.08 2.25 4.51
C GLU A 94 -3.57 2.97 5.76
N VAL A 95 -2.95 2.23 6.68
CA VAL A 95 -2.17 2.83 7.77
C VAL A 95 -0.70 2.70 7.45
N VAL A 96 0.05 3.80 7.52
CA VAL A 96 1.47 3.85 7.15
C VAL A 96 2.30 4.59 8.18
N ALA A 97 3.55 4.17 8.34
CA ALA A 97 4.54 4.90 9.13
C ALA A 97 5.20 6.01 8.32
N ASP A 98 5.45 7.14 8.96
CA ASP A 98 6.28 8.23 8.44
C ASP A 98 7.17 8.80 9.57
N PRO A 99 8.51 8.75 9.45
CA PRO A 99 9.45 9.30 10.43
C PRO A 99 9.39 10.83 10.57
N ASP A 100 8.82 11.55 9.60
CA ASP A 100 8.63 13.00 9.64
C ASP A 100 7.31 13.40 10.32
N VAL A 101 6.50 12.41 10.72
CA VAL A 101 5.32 12.62 11.58
C VAL A 101 5.76 12.52 13.04
N ALA A 102 5.40 13.53 13.83
CA ALA A 102 5.64 13.55 15.26
C ALA A 102 4.81 12.47 15.98
N VAL A 103 5.41 11.82 16.98
CA VAL A 103 4.73 10.83 17.84
C VAL A 103 3.51 11.47 18.49
N GLY A 104 2.38 10.76 18.46
CA GLY A 104 1.10 11.27 18.98
C GLY A 104 0.32 12.17 18.01
N VAL A 105 0.84 12.46 16.82
CA VAL A 105 0.23 13.43 15.89
C VAL A 105 -0.12 12.73 14.56
N PRO A 106 -1.14 11.87 14.52
CA PRO A 106 -1.51 11.17 13.31
C PRO A 106 -2.00 12.16 12.24
N ARG A 107 -1.70 11.87 10.97
CA ARG A 107 -2.27 12.61 9.84
C ARG A 107 -3.25 11.71 9.10
N VAL A 108 -4.52 12.10 9.10
CA VAL A 108 -5.58 11.37 8.41
C VAL A 108 -6.01 12.14 7.17
N SER A 109 -6.04 11.46 6.04
CA SER A 109 -6.47 12.01 4.76
C SER A 109 -7.45 11.07 4.08
N ALA A 110 -8.36 11.65 3.31
CA ALA A 110 -9.26 10.93 2.43
C ALA A 110 -9.06 11.44 1.00
N ASP A 111 -9.18 10.55 0.01
CA ASP A 111 -9.13 10.91 -1.41
C ASP A 111 -10.01 9.99 -2.27
N VAL A 112 -10.42 10.48 -3.44
CA VAL A 112 -11.16 9.70 -4.44
C VAL A 112 -10.15 9.08 -5.41
N ARG A 113 -10.13 7.75 -5.50
CA ARG A 113 -9.40 6.99 -6.51
C ARG A 113 -10.35 6.24 -7.43
N LEU A 114 -10.30 6.58 -8.72
CA LEU A 114 -11.02 5.89 -9.79
C LEU A 114 -10.09 4.88 -10.46
N GLY A 115 -10.02 3.65 -9.94
CA GLY A 115 -9.13 2.60 -10.47
C GLY A 115 -9.22 1.29 -9.70
N ALA A 116 -9.08 0.17 -10.43
CA ALA A 116 -9.37 -1.19 -9.97
C ALA A 116 -8.58 -1.63 -8.73
N THR A 117 -9.30 -2.30 -7.83
CA THR A 117 -8.84 -3.07 -6.66
C THR A 117 -7.36 -3.47 -6.68
N THR A 118 -6.57 -2.86 -5.80
CA THR A 118 -5.47 -3.59 -5.16
C THR A 118 -6.11 -4.79 -4.45
N PRO A 119 -5.74 -6.05 -4.74
CA PRO A 119 -6.21 -7.17 -3.94
C PRO A 119 -5.72 -6.97 -2.50
N PRO A 120 -6.52 -7.34 -1.48
CA PRO A 120 -6.11 -7.18 -0.10
C PRO A 120 -4.84 -7.99 0.17
N LEU A 121 -3.81 -7.31 0.67
CA LEU A 121 -2.71 -7.93 1.38
C LEU A 121 -3.30 -8.62 2.63
N GLY A 122 -3.34 -9.95 2.63
CA GLY A 122 -3.78 -10.72 3.78
C GLY A 122 -3.43 -12.20 3.65
N GLU A 123 -2.66 -12.69 4.63
CA GLU A 123 -2.44 -14.10 4.98
C GLU A 123 -1.63 -14.97 4.03
N GLY A 124 -0.35 -15.16 4.38
CA GLY A 124 0.54 -16.13 3.75
C GLY A 124 1.00 -15.72 2.34
N PHE A 125 2.18 -16.16 1.94
CA PHE A 125 2.47 -16.21 0.51
C PHE A 125 1.57 -17.31 -0.06
N PRO A 126 0.55 -17.01 -0.89
CA PRO A 126 0.03 -18.06 -1.77
C PRO A 126 1.24 -18.56 -2.54
N THR A 127 1.37 -19.88 -2.67
CA THR A 127 2.35 -20.52 -3.55
C THR A 127 2.29 -19.81 -4.89
N ARG A 128 3.31 -18.97 -5.16
CA ARG A 128 3.30 -18.06 -6.30
C ARG A 128 3.34 -18.92 -7.55
N ALA A 129 2.34 -18.83 -8.41
CA ALA A 129 2.40 -19.43 -9.73
C ALA A 129 3.46 -18.68 -10.54
N LEU A 130 4.72 -19.12 -10.43
CA LEU A 130 5.84 -18.54 -11.15
C LEU A 130 5.66 -18.80 -12.64
N ARG A 131 5.73 -17.74 -13.44
CA ARG A 131 5.75 -17.84 -14.90
C ARG A 131 7.04 -17.25 -15.41
N ARG A 132 7.61 -17.85 -16.46
CA ARG A 132 8.72 -17.21 -17.18
C ARG A 132 8.15 -16.02 -17.98
N PRO A 133 8.80 -14.86 -17.96
CA PRO A 133 8.40 -13.77 -18.83
C PRO A 133 8.50 -14.18 -20.31
N GLY A 134 7.64 -13.61 -21.16
CA GLY A 134 7.65 -13.87 -22.61
C GLY A 134 8.93 -13.41 -23.32
N ARG A 135 9.78 -12.62 -22.64
CA ARG A 135 11.08 -12.12 -23.09
C ARG A 135 12.11 -12.24 -21.97
N PRO A 136 13.42 -12.44 -22.27
CA PRO A 136 14.47 -12.49 -21.28
C PRO A 136 14.78 -11.09 -20.76
N TRP A 137 13.99 -10.63 -19.80
CA TRP A 137 14.21 -9.34 -19.15
C TRP A 137 15.36 -9.41 -18.16
N TRP A 138 16.12 -8.32 -18.08
CA TRP A 138 17.06 -8.07 -16.99
C TRP A 138 16.76 -6.73 -16.33
N VAL A 139 17.15 -6.62 -15.06
CA VAL A 139 17.15 -5.40 -14.26
C VAL A 139 18.56 -5.13 -13.75
N ARG A 140 18.96 -3.86 -13.69
CA ARG A 140 20.25 -3.43 -13.15
C ARG A 140 20.05 -2.19 -12.29
N VAL A 141 20.58 -2.22 -11.07
CA VAL A 141 20.72 -0.99 -10.27
C VAL A 141 21.86 -0.17 -10.85
N GLU A 142 21.73 1.16 -10.94
CA GLU A 142 22.79 2.07 -11.39
C GLU A 142 24.11 1.76 -10.68
N GLY A 143 25.19 1.63 -11.47
CA GLY A 143 26.51 1.19 -10.97
C GLY A 143 26.65 -0.29 -10.59
N GLY A 144 25.57 -1.09 -10.63
CA GLY A 144 25.57 -2.53 -10.36
C GLY A 144 25.60 -3.41 -11.62
N GLU A 145 25.56 -4.73 -11.40
CA GLU A 145 25.51 -5.74 -12.46
C GLU A 145 24.08 -6.01 -12.95
N ARG A 146 23.95 -6.52 -14.19
CA ARG A 146 22.66 -6.97 -14.74
C ARG A 146 22.24 -8.25 -14.05
N MET A 147 20.99 -8.28 -13.59
CA MET A 147 20.36 -9.45 -12.99
C MET A 147 19.16 -9.90 -13.83
N PRO A 148 19.04 -11.19 -14.15
CA PRO A 148 17.90 -11.69 -14.92
C PRO A 148 16.61 -11.66 -14.11
N ILE A 149 15.51 -11.24 -14.75
CA ILE A 149 14.14 -11.39 -14.25
C ILE A 149 13.64 -12.77 -14.71
N ALA A 150 14.02 -13.81 -13.97
CA ALA A 150 13.76 -15.20 -14.38
C ALA A 150 12.28 -15.61 -14.26
N PHE A 151 11.54 -15.00 -13.32
CA PHE A 151 10.15 -15.37 -13.03
C PHE A 151 9.31 -14.17 -12.65
N LEU A 152 8.04 -14.19 -13.06
CA LEU A 152 7.01 -13.22 -12.68
C LEU A 152 6.02 -13.83 -11.68
N PRO A 153 5.42 -13.03 -10.77
CA PRO A 153 5.65 -11.58 -10.55
C PRO A 153 6.95 -11.17 -9.83
N PHE A 154 7.94 -10.56 -10.47
CA PHE A 154 9.25 -10.26 -9.86
C PHE A 154 9.17 -9.07 -8.87
N ARG A 155 9.53 -9.27 -7.60
CA ARG A 155 9.31 -8.31 -6.51
C ARG A 155 10.54 -7.46 -6.22
N ILE A 156 10.31 -6.20 -5.88
CA ILE A 156 11.34 -5.20 -5.57
C ILE A 156 10.99 -4.52 -4.24
N GLY A 157 11.96 -4.43 -3.33
CA GLY A 157 11.78 -3.71 -2.07
C GLY A 157 12.95 -3.91 -1.10
N ARG A 158 12.90 -3.28 0.08
CA ARG A 158 13.99 -3.39 1.07
C ARG A 158 13.97 -4.66 1.92
N ALA A 159 12.86 -5.39 1.95
CA ALA A 159 12.79 -6.63 2.72
C ALA A 159 13.55 -7.76 1.99
N LYS A 160 14.09 -8.71 2.76
CA LYS A 160 14.94 -9.79 2.21
C LYS A 160 14.16 -10.82 1.40
N GLU A 161 12.83 -10.80 1.53
CA GLU A 161 11.91 -11.70 0.83
C GLU A 161 11.61 -11.27 -0.63
N ASN A 162 12.14 -10.12 -1.09
CA ASN A 162 11.98 -9.67 -2.47
C ASN A 162 13.02 -10.30 -3.40
N ASP A 163 12.66 -10.41 -4.69
CA ASP A 163 13.56 -10.93 -5.71
C ASP A 163 14.73 -9.95 -5.97
N LEU A 164 14.46 -8.64 -5.93
CA LEU A 164 15.45 -7.57 -5.90
C LEU A 164 15.38 -6.80 -4.58
N VAL A 165 16.44 -6.94 -3.77
CA VAL A 165 16.56 -6.27 -2.47
C VAL A 165 17.28 -4.93 -2.66
N LEU A 166 16.59 -3.84 -2.32
CA LEU A 166 17.14 -2.49 -2.33
C LEU A 166 17.21 -1.97 -0.89
N PRO A 167 18.38 -1.98 -0.21
CA PRO A 167 18.50 -1.75 1.23
C PRO A 167 18.39 -0.26 1.64
N GLY A 168 17.54 0.51 0.97
CA GLY A 168 17.36 1.94 1.21
C GLY A 168 16.24 2.27 2.18
N LEU A 169 16.42 3.35 2.93
CA LEU A 169 15.39 3.87 3.83
C LEU A 169 14.22 4.50 3.06
N LEU A 170 14.48 4.97 1.84
CA LEU A 170 13.47 5.51 0.94
C LEU A 170 12.74 4.41 0.15
N VAL A 171 13.06 3.14 0.40
CA VAL A 171 12.42 2.00 -0.26
C VAL A 171 11.46 1.30 0.71
N SER A 172 10.19 1.17 0.32
CA SER A 172 9.24 0.32 1.06
C SER A 172 9.70 -1.14 1.15
N ARG A 173 9.30 -1.84 2.22
CA ARG A 173 9.60 -3.28 2.41
C ARG A 173 9.20 -4.12 1.21
N ARG A 174 8.02 -3.84 0.66
CA ARG A 174 7.54 -4.29 -0.64
C ARG A 174 7.21 -3.01 -1.39
N HIS A 175 7.99 -2.67 -2.40
CA HIS A 175 7.90 -1.38 -3.07
C HIS A 175 7.17 -1.50 -4.39
N ALA A 176 7.61 -2.44 -5.21
CA ALA A 176 7.08 -2.64 -6.55
C ALA A 176 7.11 -4.12 -6.90
N GLU A 177 6.35 -4.48 -7.92
CA GLU A 177 6.48 -5.77 -8.58
C GLU A 177 6.35 -5.65 -10.08
N ILE A 178 7.01 -6.56 -10.79
CA ILE A 178 6.90 -6.70 -12.23
C ILE A 178 5.95 -7.85 -12.49
N LEU A 179 4.92 -7.61 -13.29
CA LEU A 179 3.89 -8.56 -13.65
C LEU A 179 3.92 -8.83 -15.15
N ASP A 180 3.29 -9.93 -15.57
CA ASP A 180 2.98 -10.16 -16.97
C ASP A 180 1.87 -9.18 -17.39
N ASP A 181 2.01 -8.54 -18.55
CA ASP A 181 1.00 -7.59 -19.04
C ASP A 181 -0.17 -8.28 -19.77
N GLY A 182 -0.16 -9.61 -19.88
CA GLY A 182 -1.13 -10.44 -20.57
C GLY A 182 -1.01 -10.42 -22.10
N ARG A 183 0.00 -9.72 -22.64
CA ARG A 183 0.24 -9.51 -24.08
C ARG A 183 1.65 -9.91 -24.50
N GLY A 184 2.38 -10.64 -23.64
CA GLY A 184 3.75 -11.09 -23.89
C GLY A 184 4.82 -10.08 -23.46
N GLY A 185 4.43 -8.96 -22.86
CA GLY A 185 5.30 -7.98 -22.23
C GLY A 185 5.29 -8.09 -20.70
N ALA A 186 5.85 -7.07 -20.06
CA ALA A 186 5.89 -6.98 -18.61
C ALA A 186 5.57 -5.55 -18.16
N ILE A 187 4.98 -5.42 -16.97
CA ILE A 187 4.59 -4.13 -16.39
C ILE A 187 5.14 -4.02 -14.98
N LEU A 188 5.83 -2.92 -14.67
CA LEU A 188 6.23 -2.58 -13.31
C LEU A 188 5.07 -1.85 -12.62
N ARG A 189 4.70 -2.30 -11.44
CA ARG A 189 3.59 -1.77 -10.63
C ARG A 189 4.06 -1.39 -9.24
N ASP A 190 3.70 -0.18 -8.81
CA ASP A 190 3.88 0.26 -7.42
C ASP A 190 2.91 -0.49 -6.50
N LEU A 191 3.40 -0.93 -5.34
CA LEU A 191 2.62 -1.66 -4.35
C LEU A 191 2.09 -0.76 -3.23
N GLY A 192 1.86 0.53 -3.53
CA GLY A 192 1.52 1.53 -2.52
C GLY A 192 2.75 1.98 -1.74
N SER A 193 3.88 2.19 -2.41
CA SER A 193 5.11 2.57 -1.73
C SER A 193 5.08 4.03 -1.24
N ARG A 194 5.91 4.34 -0.21
CA ARG A 194 5.98 5.68 0.39
C ARG A 194 6.40 6.74 -0.64
N ASN A 195 7.51 6.48 -1.31
CA ASN A 195 8.12 7.43 -2.24
C ASN A 195 7.65 7.26 -3.68
N GLY A 196 6.94 6.17 -3.97
CA GLY A 196 6.48 5.86 -5.31
C GLY A 196 7.59 5.40 -6.23
N ILE A 197 7.16 5.03 -7.43
CA ILE A 197 8.02 4.78 -8.57
C ILE A 197 8.09 6.07 -9.38
N LEU A 198 9.30 6.51 -9.73
CA LEU A 198 9.54 7.71 -10.52
C LEU A 198 10.06 7.34 -11.91
N VAL A 199 9.47 7.88 -12.96
CA VAL A 199 9.93 7.74 -14.36
C VAL A 199 10.14 9.13 -14.92
N ALA A 200 11.37 9.44 -15.34
CA ALA A 200 11.75 10.79 -15.78
C ALA A 200 11.38 11.90 -14.77
N GLY A 201 11.42 11.59 -13.47
CA GLY A 201 11.06 12.51 -12.38
C GLY A 201 9.57 12.53 -12.01
N GLU A 202 8.71 11.89 -12.80
CA GLU A 202 7.26 11.84 -12.56
C GLU A 202 6.85 10.57 -11.83
N ARG A 203 5.98 10.70 -10.82
CA ARG A 203 5.50 9.55 -10.03
C ARG A 203 4.44 8.79 -10.82
N VAL A 204 4.59 7.46 -10.92
CA VAL A 204 3.67 6.58 -11.64
C VAL A 204 3.23 5.41 -10.76
N ASP A 205 1.96 4.98 -10.92
CA ASP A 205 1.44 3.79 -10.24
C ASP A 205 1.83 2.50 -10.99
N HIS A 206 1.99 2.59 -12.31
CA HIS A 206 2.46 1.49 -13.15
C HIS A 206 3.10 2.01 -14.44
N VAL A 207 4.06 1.25 -14.97
CA VAL A 207 4.73 1.55 -16.24
C VAL A 207 5.07 0.27 -17.00
N PRO A 208 4.72 0.16 -18.30
CA PRO A 208 5.16 -0.97 -19.12
C PRO A 208 6.69 -1.00 -19.21
N LEU A 209 7.30 -2.17 -18.99
CA LEU A 209 8.74 -2.34 -19.19
C LEU A 209 9.07 -2.19 -20.67
N ARG A 210 10.10 -1.40 -20.96
CA ARG A 210 10.67 -1.20 -22.28
C ARG A 210 12.19 -1.28 -22.17
N PRO A 211 12.91 -1.80 -23.18
CA PRO A 211 14.37 -1.73 -23.16
C PRO A 211 14.85 -0.28 -23.06
N GLY A 212 15.77 -0.03 -22.13
CA GLY A 212 16.28 1.31 -21.84
C GLY A 212 15.41 2.13 -20.87
N LEU A 213 14.33 1.56 -20.32
CA LEU A 213 13.54 2.22 -19.29
C LEU A 213 14.38 2.40 -18.02
N ALA A 214 14.50 3.65 -17.58
CA ALA A 214 15.07 4.03 -16.29
C ALA A 214 13.95 4.41 -15.31
N VAL A 215 14.00 3.83 -14.11
CA VAL A 215 13.01 4.01 -13.06
C VAL A 215 13.73 4.30 -11.76
N GLN A 216 13.31 5.33 -11.04
CA GLN A 216 13.83 5.61 -9.71
C GLN A 216 12.89 5.04 -8.63
N ILE A 217 13.48 4.34 -7.67
CA ILE A 217 12.85 3.76 -6.49
C ILE A 217 13.68 4.18 -5.27
N GLY A 218 13.16 5.13 -4.49
CA GLY A 218 13.92 5.77 -3.43
C GLY A 218 15.17 6.46 -3.97
N GLU A 219 16.33 6.11 -3.42
CA GLU A 219 17.65 6.58 -3.86
C GLU A 219 18.23 5.78 -5.04
N PHE A 220 17.59 4.68 -5.45
CA PHE A 220 18.11 3.79 -6.49
C PHE A 220 17.52 4.11 -7.84
N THR A 221 18.36 4.16 -8.87
CA THR A 221 17.92 4.15 -10.26
C THR A 221 18.07 2.75 -10.83
N LEU A 222 17.00 2.20 -11.39
CA LEU A 222 16.91 0.89 -11.99
C LEU A 222 16.79 1.04 -13.50
N HIS A 223 17.58 0.24 -14.22
CA HIS A 223 17.53 0.13 -15.68
C HIS A 223 17.00 -1.24 -16.08
N PHE A 224 16.11 -1.26 -17.06
CA PHE A 224 15.53 -2.49 -17.59
C PHE A 224 15.91 -2.69 -19.05
N GLY A 225 16.09 -3.96 -19.43
CA GLY A 225 16.36 -4.32 -20.81
C GLY A 225 16.02 -5.77 -21.11
N THR A 226 16.14 -6.12 -22.37
CA THR A 226 16.08 -7.50 -22.84
C THR A 226 17.39 -7.84 -23.51
N ASP A 227 17.82 -9.09 -23.41
CA ASP A 227 18.83 -9.60 -24.33
C ASP A 227 18.11 -9.88 -25.66
N GLU A 228 18.60 -9.26 -26.75
CA GLU A 228 18.07 -9.48 -28.11
C GLU A 228 18.38 -10.89 -28.61
#